data_AF-A0A2A9CZH6-F1
#
_entry.id   AF-A0A2A9CZH6-F1
#
_cell.length_a   1.000
_cell.length_b   1.000
_cell.length_c   1.000
_cell.angle_alpha   90.00
_cell.angle_beta   90.00
_cell.angle_gamma   90.00
#
_symmetry.space_group_name_H-M   'P 1'
#
loop_
_entity.id
_entity.type
_entity.pdbx_description
1 polymer ?
#
loop_
_entity_poly.entity_id
_entity_poly.type
_entity_poly.pdbx_seq_one_letter_code
_entity_poly.pdbx_strand_id
1 'polypeptide(L)'
;MQTRRLLAATSAIAVLGLAACSGESGSDSSRPDAAQVADTLSADEGFEELGITDDQLMCVSQAYVDSDLSDEALQALIGGDEEYVPSEEDQTVLTDLITGAAGECFSEG
;
A
#
# COMPACT_ATOMS: atom_id res chain seq x y z
N MET A 1 -0.97 -21.11 56.24
CA MET A 1 -1.53 -22.30 55.56
C MET A 1 -1.53 -22.02 54.07
N GLN A 2 -0.88 -22.90 53.30
CA GLN A 2 -0.71 -22.81 51.86
C GLN A 2 -1.73 -23.76 51.22
N THR A 3 -2.60 -23.26 50.35
CA THR A 3 -3.41 -24.11 49.46
C THR A 3 -3.36 -23.53 48.06
N ARG A 4 -2.79 -24.34 47.17
CA ARG A 4 -2.51 -24.09 45.76
C ARG A 4 -3.70 -24.51 44.89
N ARG A 5 -3.69 -24.01 43.65
CA ARG A 5 -4.33 -24.53 42.40
C ARG A 5 -5.79 -24.07 42.21
N LEU A 6 -6.27 -23.65 41.04
CA LEU A 6 -5.93 -23.94 39.64
C LEU A 6 -6.14 -22.72 38.71
N LEU A 7 -5.57 -22.86 37.51
CA LEU A 7 -5.62 -22.03 36.31
C LEU A 7 -7.02 -21.58 35.85
N ALA A 8 -7.09 -20.40 35.22
CA ALA A 8 -7.93 -20.17 34.04
C ALA A 8 -7.36 -18.99 33.23
N ALA A 9 -6.75 -19.33 32.08
CA ALA A 9 -6.47 -18.42 30.99
C ALA A 9 -7.76 -18.17 30.20
N THR A 10 -8.06 -16.92 29.82
CA THR A 10 -9.04 -16.46 28.80
C THR A 10 -9.34 -14.98 29.12
N SER A 11 -9.34 -13.99 28.22
CA SER A 11 -9.20 -13.92 26.77
C SER A 11 -8.72 -12.49 26.47
N ALA A 12 -7.68 -12.34 25.65
CA ALA A 12 -7.38 -11.05 25.05
C ALA A 12 -8.53 -10.74 24.07
N ILE A 13 -9.35 -9.74 24.40
CA ILE A 13 -10.34 -9.20 23.46
C ILE A 13 -9.56 -8.21 22.59
N ALA A 14 -9.01 -8.71 21.48
CA ALA A 14 -8.53 -7.86 20.41
C ALA A 14 -9.75 -7.32 19.68
N VAL A 15 -10.10 -6.06 19.96
CA VAL A 15 -11.04 -5.29 19.14
C VAL A 15 -10.24 -4.78 17.93
N LEU A 16 -10.11 -5.65 16.93
CA LEU A 16 -9.68 -5.30 15.58
C LEU A 16 -10.93 -5.40 14.70
N GLY A 17 -11.50 -4.27 14.34
CA GLY A 17 -12.62 -4.22 13.41
C GLY A 17 -13.22 -2.84 13.32
N LEU A 18 -13.22 -2.30 12.10
CA LEU A 18 -13.72 -0.98 11.65
C LEU A 18 -12.66 0.13 11.56
N ALA A 19 -11.58 -0.12 10.83
CA ALA A 19 -10.94 0.92 10.02
C ALA A 19 -11.34 0.66 8.56
N ALA A 20 -12.55 1.07 8.20
CA ALA A 20 -12.99 1.20 6.82
C ALA A 20 -13.72 2.53 6.72
N CYS A 21 -13.15 3.43 5.93
CA CYS A 21 -13.71 4.67 5.38
C CYS A 21 -14.24 5.72 6.36
N SER A 22 -13.34 6.58 6.80
CA SER A 22 -13.49 8.02 6.55
C SER A 22 -12.12 8.66 6.66
N GLY A 23 -11.75 9.49 5.69
CA GLY A 23 -10.44 10.12 5.60
C GLY A 23 -10.00 10.76 6.92
N GLU A 24 -9.22 10.02 7.70
CA GLU A 24 -8.24 10.61 8.59
C GLU A 24 -7.05 10.84 7.67
N SER A 25 -7.07 12.01 7.04
CA SER A 25 -5.85 12.72 6.67
C SER A 25 -5.12 13.01 8.00
N GLY A 26 -4.63 11.95 8.63
CA GLY A 26 -3.49 12.01 9.51
C GLY A 26 -2.37 12.41 8.59
N SER A 27 -2.12 13.72 8.55
CA SER A 27 -0.91 14.31 8.01
C SER A 27 0.28 13.81 8.81
N ASP A 28 0.55 12.51 8.73
CA ASP A 28 1.88 12.00 8.89
C ASP A 28 2.54 12.28 7.55
N SER A 29 3.50 13.21 7.53
CA SER A 29 4.44 13.41 6.42
C SER A 29 5.35 12.19 6.21
N SER A 30 4.80 11.00 6.43
CA SER A 30 5.44 9.71 6.31
C SER A 30 5.08 9.15 4.94
N ARG A 31 6.11 8.67 4.24
CA ARG A 31 6.00 8.00 2.96
C ARG A 31 4.85 6.97 2.96
N PRO A 32 3.95 6.98 1.96
CA PRO A 32 2.89 5.98 1.83
C PRO A 32 3.43 4.56 1.83
N ASP A 33 2.72 3.64 2.49
CA ASP A 33 3.05 2.22 2.45
C ASP A 33 2.38 1.50 1.26
N ALA A 34 2.86 0.29 0.95
CA ALA A 34 2.41 -0.46 -0.23
C ALA A 34 0.93 -0.84 -0.17
N ALA A 35 0.33 -0.97 1.02
CA ALA A 35 -1.09 -1.24 1.14
C ALA A 35 -1.93 -0.01 0.80
N GLN A 36 -1.48 1.19 1.18
CA GLN A 36 -2.12 2.45 0.79
C GLN A 36 -2.06 2.64 -0.73
N VAL A 37 -0.90 2.38 -1.35
CA VAL A 37 -0.75 2.46 -2.81
C VAL A 37 -1.63 1.43 -3.51
N ALA A 38 -1.69 0.18 -3.02
CA ALA A 38 -2.56 -0.84 -3.59
C ALA A 38 -4.03 -0.50 -3.48
N ASP A 39 -4.48 0.05 -2.34
CA ASP A 39 -5.87 0.50 -2.17
C ASP A 39 -6.25 1.55 -3.22
N THR A 40 -5.40 2.57 -3.40
CA THR A 40 -5.61 3.59 -4.45
C THR A 40 -5.63 2.98 -5.85
N LEU A 41 -4.66 2.12 -6.19
CA LEU A 41 -4.62 1.51 -7.51
C LEU A 41 -5.81 0.57 -7.74
N SER A 42 -6.28 -0.17 -6.73
CA SER A 42 -7.49 -1.01 -6.85
C SER A 42 -8.77 -0.20 -7.01
N ALA A 43 -8.81 1.02 -6.46
CA ALA A 43 -9.95 1.92 -6.58
C ALA A 43 -10.00 2.62 -7.95
N ASP A 44 -8.91 2.56 -8.73
CA ASP A 44 -8.90 3.02 -10.11
C ASP A 44 -9.63 2.00 -11.00
N GLU A 45 -10.71 2.45 -11.66
CA GLU A 45 -11.56 1.60 -12.52
C GLU A 45 -10.74 0.89 -13.62
N GLY A 46 -9.58 1.44 -14.01
CA GLY A 46 -8.69 0.84 -14.98
C GLY A 46 -8.02 -0.45 -14.49
N PHE A 47 -7.73 -0.58 -13.20
CA PHE A 47 -7.07 -1.78 -12.64
C PHE A 47 -8.05 -2.93 -12.42
N GLU A 48 -9.29 -2.65 -12.01
CA GLU A 48 -10.34 -3.67 -11.89
C GLU A 48 -10.64 -4.31 -13.26
N GLU A 49 -10.66 -3.51 -14.32
CA GLU A 49 -11.00 -3.98 -15.68
C GLU A 49 -9.87 -4.82 -16.32
N LEU A 50 -8.64 -4.69 -15.84
CA LEU A 50 -7.47 -5.45 -16.29
C LEU A 50 -7.41 -6.87 -15.70
N GLY A 51 -8.25 -7.21 -14.72
CA GLY A 51 -8.25 -8.53 -14.09
C GLY A 51 -6.96 -8.86 -13.33
N ILE A 52 -6.29 -7.83 -12.83
CA ILE A 52 -5.07 -7.94 -12.02
C ILE A 52 -5.45 -8.56 -10.67
N THR A 53 -4.66 -9.54 -10.19
CA THR A 53 -4.90 -10.16 -8.88
C THR A 53 -4.44 -9.25 -7.74
N ASP A 54 -4.99 -9.43 -6.53
CA ASP A 54 -4.51 -8.72 -5.34
C ASP A 54 -3.00 -8.89 -5.12
N ASP A 55 -2.46 -10.09 -5.41
CA ASP A 55 -1.02 -10.37 -5.30
C ASP A 55 -0.19 -9.58 -6.31
N GLN A 56 -0.65 -9.48 -7.56
CA GLN A 56 0.01 -8.68 -8.60
C GLN A 56 -0.05 -7.18 -8.26
N LEU A 57 -1.21 -6.72 -7.78
CA LEU A 57 -1.40 -5.35 -7.34
C LEU A 57 -0.49 -5.01 -6.17
N MET A 58 -0.42 -5.88 -5.15
CA MET A 58 0.48 -5.73 -4.01
C MET A 58 1.95 -5.73 -4.44
N CYS A 59 2.33 -6.58 -5.40
CA CYS A 59 3.69 -6.60 -5.95
C CYS A 59 4.05 -5.27 -6.62
N VAL A 60 3.17 -4.74 -7.48
CA VAL A 60 3.37 -3.45 -8.14
C VAL A 60 3.46 -2.34 -7.12
N SER A 61 2.55 -2.29 -6.14
CA SER A 61 2.56 -1.30 -5.07
C SER A 61 3.80 -1.37 -4.19
N GLN A 62 4.32 -2.57 -3.91
CA GLN A 62 5.61 -2.73 -3.23
C GLN A 62 6.73 -2.15 -4.08
N ALA A 63 6.76 -2.40 -5.39
CA ALA A 63 7.78 -1.82 -6.25
C ALA A 63 7.76 -0.28 -6.22
N TYR A 64 6.57 0.36 -6.22
CA TYR A 64 6.46 1.82 -6.05
C TYR A 64 7.08 2.30 -4.74
N VAL A 65 6.79 1.62 -3.62
CA VAL A 65 7.30 2.02 -2.30
C VAL A 65 8.77 1.63 -2.08
N ASP A 66 9.29 0.57 -2.68
CA ASP A 66 10.71 0.22 -2.61
C ASP A 66 11.58 1.04 -3.57
N SER A 67 10.98 1.71 -4.55
CA SER A 67 11.70 2.52 -5.53
C SER A 67 12.32 3.78 -4.93
N ASP A 68 13.15 4.46 -5.72
CA ASP A 68 13.70 5.78 -5.42
C ASP A 68 12.70 6.94 -5.69
N LEU A 69 11.39 6.66 -5.82
CA LEU A 69 10.39 7.72 -5.92
C LEU A 69 10.36 8.57 -4.65
N SER A 70 10.29 9.88 -4.86
CA SER A 70 10.10 10.85 -3.80
C SER A 70 8.81 10.61 -3.02
N ASP A 71 8.83 11.00 -1.75
CA ASP A 71 7.66 10.92 -0.88
C ASP A 71 6.51 11.78 -1.44
N GLU A 72 6.83 12.91 -2.09
CA GLU A 72 5.86 13.74 -2.79
C GLU A 72 5.23 13.03 -3.99
N ALA A 73 6.00 12.28 -4.80
CA ALA A 73 5.46 11.52 -5.92
C ALA A 73 4.51 10.41 -5.46
N LEU A 74 4.87 9.69 -4.41
CA LEU A 74 4.01 8.65 -3.83
C LEU A 74 2.74 9.26 -3.20
N GLN A 75 2.86 10.40 -2.54
CA GLN A 75 1.71 11.14 -2.00
C GLN A 75 0.78 11.64 -3.10
N ALA A 76 1.34 12.16 -4.20
CA ALA A 76 0.56 12.60 -5.35
C ALA A 76 -0.21 11.42 -5.99
N LEU A 77 0.43 10.25 -6.07
CA LEU A 77 -0.21 9.02 -6.55
C LEU A 77 -1.42 8.63 -5.69
N ILE A 78 -1.24 8.51 -4.36
CA ILE A 78 -2.36 8.12 -3.48
C ILE A 78 -3.42 9.21 -3.33
N GLY A 79 -3.03 10.47 -3.51
CA GLY A 79 -3.90 11.64 -3.42
C GLY A 79 -4.69 11.93 -4.70
N GLY A 80 -4.37 11.25 -5.81
CA GLY A 80 -4.94 11.54 -7.12
C GLY A 80 -4.62 12.96 -7.60
N ASP A 81 -3.43 13.48 -7.28
CA ASP A 81 -3.02 14.82 -7.67
C ASP A 81 -2.64 14.87 -9.15
N GLU A 82 -3.63 15.16 -10.00
CA GLU A 82 -3.46 15.29 -11.44
C GLU A 82 -2.62 16.51 -11.85
N GLU A 83 -2.43 17.49 -10.95
CA GLU A 83 -1.64 18.70 -11.19
C GLU A 83 -0.17 18.50 -10.79
N TYR A 84 0.16 17.40 -10.10
CA TYR A 84 1.52 17.06 -9.74
C TYR A 84 2.37 16.79 -10.99
N VAL A 85 3.48 17.51 -11.09
CA VAL A 85 4.48 17.31 -12.13
C VAL A 85 5.69 16.61 -11.50
N PRO A 86 5.92 15.32 -11.79
CA PRO A 86 7.07 14.60 -11.25
C PRO A 86 8.38 15.22 -11.70
N SER A 87 9.39 15.15 -10.84
CA SER A 87 10.75 15.59 -11.18
C SER A 87 11.33 14.72 -12.31
N GLU A 88 12.42 15.16 -12.94
CA GLU A 88 13.13 14.34 -13.95
C GLU A 88 13.64 13.02 -13.36
N GLU A 89 13.99 13.02 -12.07
CA GLU A 89 14.45 11.84 -11.34
C GLU A 89 13.28 10.87 -11.11
N ASP A 90 12.14 11.36 -10.60
CA ASP A 90 10.93 10.55 -10.41
C ASP A 90 10.42 9.98 -11.74
N GLN A 91 10.45 10.74 -12.82
CA GLN A 91 10.05 10.25 -14.15
C GLN A 91 10.94 9.10 -14.64
N THR A 92 12.23 9.16 -14.35
CA THR A 92 13.16 8.09 -14.68
C THR A 92 12.82 6.84 -13.87
N VAL A 93 12.64 6.98 -12.56
CA VAL A 93 12.27 5.87 -11.67
C VAL A 93 10.92 5.27 -12.07
N LEU A 94 9.91 6.07 -12.39
CA LEU A 94 8.61 5.60 -12.90
C LEU A 94 8.76 4.78 -14.18
N THR A 95 9.62 5.22 -15.10
CA THR A 95 9.85 4.50 -16.35
C THR A 95 10.53 3.15 -16.11
N ASP A 96 11.54 3.12 -15.24
CA ASP A 96 12.21 1.88 -14.84
C ASP A 96 11.25 0.93 -14.11
N LEU A 97 10.39 1.46 -13.22
CA LEU A 97 9.35 0.68 -12.54
C LEU A 97 8.38 0.03 -13.52
N ILE A 98 7.82 0.80 -14.45
CA ILE A 98 6.85 0.29 -15.42
C ILE A 98 7.47 -0.83 -16.28
N THR A 99 8.76 -0.72 -16.62
CA THR A 99 9.43 -1.72 -17.45
C THR A 99 9.97 -2.92 -16.68
N GLY A 100 10.40 -2.74 -15.44
CA GLY A 100 10.92 -3.79 -14.56
C GLY A 100 9.84 -4.50 -13.75
N ALA A 101 9.07 -3.75 -12.96
CA ALA A 101 8.05 -4.30 -12.06
C ALA A 101 6.94 -5.02 -12.83
N ALA A 102 6.57 -4.56 -14.03
CA ALA A 102 5.60 -5.29 -14.84
C ALA A 102 6.13 -6.67 -15.27
N GLY A 103 7.42 -6.78 -15.59
CA GLY A 103 8.03 -8.07 -15.92
C GLY A 103 8.09 -9.01 -14.71
N GLU A 104 8.39 -8.48 -13.53
CA GLU A 104 8.53 -9.27 -12.30
C GLU A 104 7.17 -9.66 -11.70
N CYS A 105 6.26 -8.69 -11.56
CA CYS A 105 4.97 -8.90 -10.91
C CYS A 105 3.96 -9.67 -11.78
N PHE A 106 3.97 -9.49 -13.10
CA PHE A 106 3.01 -10.17 -13.99
C PHE A 106 3.54 -11.48 -14.56
N SER A 107 4.82 -11.82 -14.39
CA SER A 107 5.38 -13.09 -14.87
C SER A 107 5.35 -14.23 -13.85
N GLU A 108 5.06 -13.95 -12.57
CA GLU A 108 4.92 -14.96 -11.51
C GLU A 108 3.46 -15.22 -11.05
N GLY A 109 2.47 -14.66 -11.75
CA GLY A 109 1.03 -14.80 -11.45
C GLY A 109 0.34 -15.95 -12.19
#